data_AF-A0A0D6AWM8-F1
#
_entry.id   AF-A0A0D6AWM8-F1
#
_cell.length_a   1.000
_cell.length_b   1.000
_cell.length_c   1.000
_cell.angle_alpha   90.00
_cell.angle_beta   90.00
_cell.angle_gamma   90.00
#
_symmetry.space_group_name_H-M   'P 1'
#
loop_
_entity.id
_entity.type
_entity.pdbx_description
1 polymer ?
#
loop_
_entity_poly.entity_id
_entity_poly.type
_entity_poly.pdbx_seq_one_letter_code
_entity_poly.pdbx_strand_id
1 'polypeptide(L)'
;MRTGAATPDRHGWLGPAAAVVLAVTALRVWLLWLNRMDLFVDEAQYWLWGRELALGYYSKPPMIGWVIRAATELAGSDAPFWVRLPAPLFHAATALILGRIAAGLWGARAAIWVALGYVTLPMVAVGSILISTDTIMFPFLALALGFWIKMLSRPGSASGWALAAGVALGLAFLSKYAAIYYPLCAVLAALLIPSARPRLRDAGLALLAFAATISPNVVWNLQNGMTTLEHTLDNADWVRAPSERAGFDISGLTEFLGSQFAVFGPVLFAALLWGVLRWARQDAPTRLMLVFALPVVAIVSVEALLSGAYANWAAAAYLAGTLAVLPRLGRGWRMSSFAINGTVALALPVLGVFAPVAGLGGHPLLERYLGRADMSTTILDIAEADGDSAIMADNRDLLADLFYTGRDRGVSIYAPPPVGRAPNHYALRHALPDDLEGDVLYVAGGTPPACAEGVTPLADLAPETGAYRGKRIRIFRLPARCWNG
;
A
#
# COMPACT_ATOMS: atom_id res chain seq x y z
N MET A 1 -14.68 11.61 -27.54
CA MET A 1 -14.71 13.07 -27.29
C MET A 1 -14.75 13.81 -28.62
N ARG A 2 -15.94 14.14 -29.11
CA ARG A 2 -16.12 15.08 -30.23
C ARG A 2 -17.21 16.05 -29.80
N THR A 3 -16.80 17.15 -29.20
CA THR A 3 -17.51 18.42 -29.23
C THR A 3 -16.51 19.41 -29.79
N GLY A 4 -16.95 20.36 -30.63
CA GLY A 4 -16.11 21.34 -31.32
C GLY A 4 -15.40 22.36 -30.42
N ALA A 5 -14.99 21.95 -29.22
CA ALA A 5 -14.11 22.72 -28.37
C ALA A 5 -12.68 22.63 -28.91
N ALA A 6 -12.01 23.79 -29.00
CA ALA A 6 -10.59 23.84 -29.32
C ALA A 6 -9.81 22.85 -28.45
N THR A 7 -8.90 22.09 -29.05
CA THR A 7 -7.99 21.22 -28.31
C THR A 7 -7.25 22.06 -27.26
N PRO A 8 -7.31 21.70 -25.97
CA PRO A 8 -6.67 22.48 -24.93
C PRO A 8 -5.18 22.64 -25.22
N ASP A 9 -4.64 23.86 -25.04
CA ASP A 9 -3.21 24.06 -25.16
C ASP A 9 -2.49 23.29 -24.05
N ARG A 10 -1.58 22.42 -24.48
CA ARG A 10 -0.83 21.49 -23.66
C ARG A 10 0.67 21.79 -23.66
N HIS A 11 1.10 22.91 -24.23
CA HIS A 11 2.51 23.30 -24.23
C HIS A 11 2.88 23.94 -22.88
N GLY A 12 4.16 23.87 -22.51
CA GLY A 12 4.69 24.59 -21.35
C GLY A 12 4.31 24.08 -19.95
N TRP A 13 3.52 23.00 -19.79
CA TRP A 13 3.18 22.50 -18.44
C TRP A 13 4.28 21.65 -17.79
N LEU A 14 5.03 20.88 -18.60
CA LEU A 14 5.91 19.84 -18.09
C LEU A 14 7.06 20.43 -17.28
N GLY A 15 7.69 21.51 -17.74
CA GLY A 15 8.79 22.16 -17.02
C GLY A 15 8.39 22.60 -15.61
N PRO A 16 7.37 23.47 -15.44
CA PRO A 16 6.89 23.89 -14.13
C PRO A 16 6.41 22.74 -13.25
N ALA A 17 5.66 21.78 -13.81
CA ALA A 17 5.16 20.64 -13.04
C ALA A 17 6.31 19.73 -12.56
N ALA A 18 7.26 19.41 -13.46
CA ALA A 18 8.41 18.60 -13.14
C ALA A 18 9.32 19.28 -12.12
N ALA A 19 9.58 20.59 -12.25
CA ALA A 19 10.38 21.34 -11.29
C ALA A 19 9.83 21.21 -9.86
N VAL A 20 8.52 21.40 -9.68
CA VAL A 20 7.90 21.30 -8.35
C VAL A 20 7.83 19.86 -7.85
N VAL A 21 7.44 18.91 -8.70
CA VAL A 21 7.38 17.48 -8.33
C VAL A 21 8.76 16.97 -7.93
N LEU A 22 9.80 17.29 -8.71
CA LEU A 22 11.18 16.89 -8.43
C LEU A 22 11.72 17.58 -7.17
N ALA A 23 11.39 18.86 -6.93
CA ALA A 23 11.78 19.54 -5.70
C ALA A 23 11.17 18.88 -4.46
N VAL A 24 9.86 18.58 -4.47
CA VAL A 24 9.19 17.87 -3.37
C VAL A 24 9.75 16.46 -3.19
N THR A 25 10.03 15.77 -4.30
CA THR A 25 10.60 14.42 -4.28
C THR A 25 12.01 14.42 -3.72
N ALA A 26 12.87 15.34 -4.16
CA ALA A 26 14.23 15.51 -3.64
C ALA A 26 14.22 15.82 -2.14
N LEU A 27 13.33 16.72 -1.69
CA LEU A 27 13.15 17.01 -0.27
C LEU A 27 12.74 15.76 0.51
N ARG A 28 11.80 14.97 -0.01
CA ARG A 28 11.37 13.70 0.61
C ARG A 28 12.49 12.69 0.68
N VAL A 29 13.27 12.52 -0.38
CA VAL A 29 14.42 11.61 -0.41
C VAL A 29 15.47 12.07 0.61
N TRP A 30 15.75 13.36 0.70
CA TRP A 30 16.67 13.90 1.69
C TRP A 30 16.18 13.70 3.14
N LEU A 31 14.90 13.96 3.42
CA LEU A 31 14.32 13.69 4.75
C LEU A 31 14.23 12.18 5.05
N LEU A 32 14.04 11.35 4.03
CA LEU A 32 14.05 9.89 4.16
C LEU A 32 15.45 9.38 4.53
N TRP A 33 16.51 9.99 3.98
CA TRP A 33 17.90 9.68 4.37
C TRP A 33 18.16 10.00 5.85
N LEU A 34 17.53 11.04 6.37
CA LEU A 34 17.64 11.46 7.77
C LEU A 34 16.63 10.75 8.70
N ASN A 35 15.78 9.89 8.15
CA ASN A 35 14.70 9.24 8.88
C ASN A 35 15.25 8.27 9.93
N ARG A 36 14.66 8.26 11.13
CA ARG A 36 15.11 7.45 12.27
C ARG A 36 14.11 6.37 12.68
N MET A 37 13.16 6.06 11.80
CA MET A 37 12.18 5.01 12.04
C MET A 37 12.72 3.67 11.55
N ASP A 38 12.58 2.63 12.38
CA ASP A 38 12.73 1.25 11.96
C ASP A 38 11.70 0.90 10.88
N LEU A 39 11.96 -0.17 10.12
CA LEU A 39 10.95 -0.72 9.23
C LEU A 39 9.73 -1.17 10.04
N PHE A 40 8.54 -0.85 9.53
CA PHE A 40 7.32 -1.40 10.09
C PHE A 40 7.15 -2.86 9.67
N VAL A 41 6.31 -3.61 10.39
CA VAL A 41 6.06 -5.04 10.20
C VAL A 41 5.81 -5.41 8.73
N ASP A 42 4.97 -4.63 8.06
CA ASP A 42 4.66 -4.85 6.64
C ASP A 42 5.88 -4.59 5.74
N GLU A 43 6.69 -3.57 6.01
CA GLU A 43 7.86 -3.23 5.20
C GLU A 43 8.96 -4.29 5.34
N ALA A 44 9.19 -4.79 6.55
CA ALA A 44 10.10 -5.91 6.81
C ALA A 44 9.63 -7.19 6.09
N GLN A 45 8.32 -7.46 6.10
CA GLN A 45 7.74 -8.57 5.35
C GLN A 45 7.87 -8.38 3.83
N TYR A 46 7.66 -7.17 3.32
CA TYR A 46 7.83 -6.88 1.89
C TYR A 46 9.29 -7.02 1.44
N TRP A 47 10.24 -6.64 2.30
CA TRP A 47 11.66 -6.91 2.09
C TRP A 47 11.94 -8.41 2.03
N LEU A 48 11.41 -9.20 2.97
CA LEU A 48 11.59 -10.65 3.00
C LEU A 48 11.05 -11.31 1.73
N TRP A 49 9.86 -10.91 1.29
CA TRP A 49 9.30 -11.33 -0.01
C TRP A 49 10.23 -11.04 -1.19
N GLY A 50 10.90 -9.90 -1.18
CA GLY A 50 11.92 -9.56 -2.17
C GLY A 50 13.12 -10.52 -2.19
N ARG A 51 13.38 -11.25 -1.10
CA ARG A 51 14.42 -12.30 -1.06
C ARG A 51 14.00 -13.58 -1.80
N GLU A 52 12.71 -13.85 -1.89
CA GLU A 52 12.16 -15.05 -2.55
C GLU A 52 11.88 -14.82 -4.05
N LEU A 53 11.53 -13.59 -4.46
CA LEU A 53 11.13 -13.24 -5.82
C LEU A 53 9.99 -14.11 -6.40
N ALA A 54 9.09 -14.60 -5.55
CA ALA A 54 7.96 -15.42 -5.97
C ALA A 54 6.97 -14.65 -6.88
N LEU A 55 6.13 -15.38 -7.61
CA LEU A 55 5.07 -14.83 -8.48
C LEU A 55 3.80 -14.45 -7.70
N GLY A 56 3.80 -14.61 -6.37
CA GLY A 56 2.79 -14.18 -5.42
C GLY A 56 3.28 -14.47 -3.99
N TYR A 57 2.63 -13.88 -3.00
CA TYR A 57 2.96 -14.08 -1.59
C TYR A 57 1.71 -14.29 -0.74
N TYR A 58 1.87 -14.61 0.55
CA TYR A 58 0.75 -14.95 1.44
C TYR A 58 -0.47 -14.02 1.35
N SER A 59 -0.27 -12.70 1.22
CA SER A 59 -1.38 -11.73 1.22
C SER A 59 -1.36 -10.71 0.09
N LYS A 60 -0.32 -10.67 -0.75
CA LYS A 60 -0.17 -9.65 -1.80
C LYS A 60 0.39 -10.22 -3.12
N PRO A 61 0.16 -9.49 -4.23
CA PRO A 61 0.80 -9.73 -5.51
C PRO A 61 2.33 -9.48 -5.47
N PRO A 62 3.08 -9.87 -6.51
CA PRO A 62 4.53 -10.01 -6.41
C PRO A 62 5.34 -8.70 -6.49
N MET A 63 4.83 -7.64 -7.13
CA MET A 63 5.67 -6.51 -7.54
C MET A 63 6.29 -5.73 -6.39
N ILE A 64 5.68 -5.68 -5.21
CA ILE A 64 6.24 -4.95 -4.06
C ILE A 64 7.59 -5.54 -3.64
N GLY A 65 7.69 -6.87 -3.52
CA GLY A 65 8.93 -7.55 -3.19
C GLY A 65 9.98 -7.39 -4.30
N TRP A 66 9.56 -7.48 -5.57
CA TRP A 66 10.47 -7.31 -6.72
C TRP A 66 11.06 -5.90 -6.78
N VAL A 67 10.26 -4.86 -6.55
CA VAL A 67 10.73 -3.48 -6.54
C VAL A 67 11.69 -3.22 -5.38
N ILE A 68 11.40 -3.74 -4.18
CA ILE A 68 12.30 -3.61 -3.03
C ILE A 68 13.61 -4.38 -3.27
N ARG A 69 13.55 -5.57 -3.84
CA ARG A 69 14.75 -6.35 -4.19
C ARG A 69 15.63 -5.59 -5.19
N ALA A 70 15.03 -5.08 -6.27
CA ALA A 70 15.77 -4.32 -7.26
C ALA A 70 16.42 -3.07 -6.64
N ALA A 71 15.71 -2.35 -5.76
CA ALA A 71 16.25 -1.17 -5.10
C ALA A 71 17.43 -1.50 -4.17
N THR A 72 17.31 -2.55 -3.37
CA THR A 72 18.33 -2.93 -2.39
C THR A 72 19.56 -3.58 -3.03
N GLU A 73 19.39 -4.35 -4.11
CA GLU A 73 20.51 -4.89 -4.90
C GLU A 73 21.28 -3.78 -5.64
N LEU A 74 20.58 -2.87 -6.31
CA LEU A 74 21.23 -1.76 -7.02
C LEU A 74 22.00 -0.84 -6.07
N ALA A 75 21.54 -0.71 -4.82
CA ALA A 75 22.21 0.05 -3.78
C ALA A 75 23.35 -0.71 -3.08
N GLY A 76 23.38 -2.05 -3.18
CA GLY A 76 24.24 -2.89 -2.35
C GLY A 76 23.91 -2.80 -0.86
N SER A 77 22.69 -2.40 -0.50
CA SER A 77 22.28 -2.17 0.88
C SER A 77 20.78 -2.29 1.02
N ASP A 78 20.34 -2.89 2.12
CA ASP A 78 18.93 -3.02 2.49
C ASP A 78 18.53 -2.20 3.70
N ALA A 79 19.36 -1.20 4.07
CA ALA A 79 19.01 -0.25 5.12
C ALA A 79 17.61 0.36 4.87
N PRO A 80 16.87 0.77 5.92
CA PRO A 80 15.48 1.23 5.79
C PRO A 80 15.28 2.32 4.72
N PHE A 81 16.28 3.18 4.50
CA PHE A 81 16.30 4.16 3.41
C PHE A 81 16.10 3.52 2.03
N TRP A 82 16.87 2.48 1.69
CA TRP A 82 16.84 1.85 0.36
C TRP A 82 15.57 1.04 0.13
N VAL A 83 15.04 0.42 1.18
CA VAL A 83 13.73 -0.26 1.14
C VAL A 83 12.61 0.75 0.83
N ARG A 84 12.70 1.97 1.37
CA ARG A 84 11.69 3.03 1.21
C ARG A 84 11.91 3.94 0.00
N LEU A 85 13.13 4.02 -0.55
CA LEU A 85 13.50 4.91 -1.66
C LEU A 85 12.57 4.82 -2.89
N PRO A 86 12.09 3.64 -3.31
CA PRO A 86 11.14 3.57 -4.42
C PRO A 86 9.87 4.39 -4.19
N ALA A 87 9.44 4.53 -2.93
CA ALA A 87 8.16 5.10 -2.58
C ALA A 87 7.96 6.55 -3.08
N PRO A 88 8.82 7.53 -2.74
CA PRO A 88 8.70 8.89 -3.28
C PRO A 88 8.88 8.96 -4.81
N LEU A 89 9.67 8.07 -5.42
CA LEU A 89 9.91 8.05 -6.86
C LEU A 89 8.67 7.59 -7.65
N PHE A 90 7.98 6.55 -7.19
CA PHE A 90 6.73 6.07 -7.79
C PHE A 90 5.61 7.10 -7.67
N HIS A 91 5.55 7.83 -6.55
CA HIS A 91 4.64 8.96 -6.39
C HIS A 91 4.98 10.14 -7.31
N ALA A 92 6.26 10.45 -7.52
CA ALA A 92 6.69 11.45 -8.49
C ALA A 92 6.25 11.08 -9.92
N ALA A 93 6.46 9.82 -10.32
CA ALA A 93 5.99 9.30 -11.60
C ALA A 93 4.47 9.43 -11.73
N THR A 94 3.72 9.03 -10.71
CA THR A 94 2.25 9.15 -10.69
C THR A 94 1.81 10.60 -10.87
N ALA A 95 2.42 11.56 -10.15
CA ALA A 95 2.11 12.98 -10.26
C ALA A 95 2.22 13.49 -11.71
N LEU A 96 3.30 13.12 -12.40
CA LEU A 96 3.55 13.53 -13.79
C LEU A 96 2.62 12.82 -14.78
N ILE A 97 2.28 11.55 -14.55
CA ILE A 97 1.29 10.82 -15.36
C ILE A 97 -0.08 11.49 -15.23
N LEU A 98 -0.54 11.80 -14.01
CA LEU A 98 -1.80 12.51 -13.79
C LEU A 98 -1.77 13.92 -14.39
N GLY A 99 -0.66 14.65 -14.25
CA GLY A 99 -0.44 15.93 -14.93
C GLY A 99 -0.59 15.79 -16.45
N ARG A 100 -0.02 14.74 -17.05
CA ARG A 100 -0.12 14.47 -18.48
C ARG A 100 -1.55 14.13 -18.93
N ILE A 101 -2.33 13.44 -18.10
CA ILE A 101 -3.76 13.18 -18.34
C ILE A 101 -4.52 14.51 -18.31
N ALA A 102 -4.34 15.30 -17.26
CA ALA A 102 -4.98 16.60 -17.10
C ALA A 102 -4.62 17.58 -18.24
N ALA A 103 -3.37 17.59 -18.71
CA ALA A 103 -2.94 18.38 -19.86
C ALA A 103 -3.76 18.05 -21.12
N GLY A 104 -4.09 16.77 -21.31
CA GLY A 104 -4.87 16.31 -22.46
C GLY A 104 -6.37 16.60 -22.35
N LEU A 105 -6.89 16.73 -21.14
CA LEU A 105 -8.32 16.94 -20.88
C LEU A 105 -8.69 18.41 -20.72
N TRP A 106 -7.84 19.19 -20.06
CA TRP A 106 -8.14 20.58 -19.64
C TRP A 106 -6.97 21.56 -19.85
N GLY A 107 -5.87 21.12 -20.45
CA GLY A 107 -4.75 21.99 -20.83
C GLY A 107 -3.68 22.19 -19.75
N ALA A 108 -2.68 23.00 -20.09
CA ALA A 108 -1.41 23.12 -19.36
C ALA A 108 -1.58 23.55 -17.89
N ARG A 109 -2.47 24.51 -17.63
CA ARG A 109 -2.72 25.00 -16.26
C ARG A 109 -3.29 23.89 -15.37
N ALA A 110 -4.23 23.08 -15.87
CA ALA A 110 -4.81 21.97 -15.12
C ALA A 110 -3.76 20.91 -14.79
N ALA A 111 -2.85 20.63 -15.74
CA ALA A 111 -1.75 19.69 -15.56
C ALA A 111 -0.85 20.05 -14.38
N ILE A 112 -0.45 21.32 -14.27
CA ILE A 112 0.39 21.81 -13.17
C ILE A 112 -0.34 21.63 -11.83
N TRP A 113 -1.61 22.03 -11.76
CA TRP A 113 -2.37 21.92 -10.52
C TRP A 113 -2.61 20.48 -10.07
N VAL A 114 -2.89 19.58 -11.02
CA VAL A 114 -3.09 18.16 -10.72
C VAL A 114 -1.79 17.51 -10.24
N ALA A 115 -0.67 17.76 -10.92
CA ALA A 115 0.63 17.22 -10.50
C ALA A 115 1.02 17.72 -9.10
N LEU A 116 0.88 19.02 -8.86
CA LEU A 116 1.16 19.63 -7.55
C LEU A 116 0.22 19.11 -6.47
N GLY A 117 -1.09 19.04 -6.75
CA GLY A 117 -2.06 18.61 -5.75
C GLY A 117 -1.90 17.15 -5.38
N TYR A 118 -1.68 16.27 -6.36
CA TYR A 118 -1.37 14.88 -6.09
C TYR A 118 -0.12 14.72 -5.21
N VAL A 119 1.01 15.35 -5.59
CA VAL A 119 2.26 15.16 -4.85
C VAL A 119 2.16 15.69 -3.41
N THR A 120 1.28 16.66 -3.14
CA THR A 120 1.03 17.19 -1.79
C THR A 120 -0.03 16.44 -0.97
N LEU A 121 -0.72 15.42 -1.51
CA LEU A 121 -1.77 14.74 -0.74
C LEU A 121 -1.22 14.10 0.54
N PRO A 122 -1.97 14.11 1.66
CA PRO A 122 -1.56 13.43 2.88
C PRO A 122 -1.25 11.94 2.68
N MET A 123 -2.09 11.22 1.94
CA MET A 123 -1.84 9.81 1.61
C MET A 123 -0.53 9.60 0.84
N VAL A 124 -0.17 10.54 -0.02
CA VAL A 124 1.06 10.50 -0.82
C VAL A 124 2.26 10.83 0.06
N ALA A 125 2.10 11.69 1.07
CA ALA A 125 3.14 11.96 2.05
C ALA A 125 3.44 10.72 2.90
N VAL A 126 2.41 10.06 3.45
CA VAL A 126 2.54 8.80 4.19
C VAL A 126 3.17 7.72 3.30
N GLY A 127 2.63 7.53 2.08
CA GLY A 127 3.14 6.56 1.11
C GLY A 127 4.49 6.92 0.48
N SER A 128 5.08 8.07 0.82
CA SER A 128 6.45 8.44 0.44
C SER A 128 7.46 8.31 1.60
N ILE A 129 6.99 8.20 2.85
CA ILE A 129 7.86 7.95 4.02
C ILE A 129 7.85 6.49 4.45
N LEU A 130 6.79 5.75 4.10
CA LEU A 130 6.66 4.31 4.23
C LEU A 130 6.46 3.72 2.84
N ILE A 131 6.86 2.47 2.64
CA ILE A 131 6.58 1.77 1.39
C ILE A 131 5.37 0.83 1.51
N SER A 132 4.50 0.85 0.51
CA SER A 132 3.30 0.02 0.46
C SER A 132 2.99 -0.45 -0.96
N THR A 133 2.13 -1.47 -1.07
CA THR A 133 1.61 -1.96 -2.35
C THR A 133 0.82 -0.90 -3.14
N ASP A 134 0.17 0.05 -2.45
CA ASP A 134 -0.53 1.18 -3.08
C ASP A 134 0.45 2.05 -3.89
N THR A 135 1.60 2.35 -3.30
CA THR A 135 2.63 3.20 -3.93
C THR A 135 3.10 2.63 -5.26
N ILE A 136 3.28 1.30 -5.34
CA ILE A 136 3.70 0.62 -6.57
C ILE A 136 2.56 0.56 -7.60
N MET A 137 1.32 0.32 -7.15
CA MET A 137 0.14 0.24 -8.02
C MET A 137 -0.18 1.56 -8.74
N PHE A 138 -0.03 2.70 -8.07
CA PHE A 138 -0.56 3.99 -8.52
C PHE A 138 -0.08 4.47 -9.90
N PRO A 139 1.21 4.46 -10.27
CA PRO A 139 1.62 4.92 -11.60
C PRO A 139 1.05 4.00 -12.70
N PHE A 140 0.98 2.69 -12.47
CA PHE A 140 0.42 1.75 -13.44
C PHE A 140 -1.09 1.93 -13.60
N LEU A 141 -1.82 2.17 -12.50
CA LEU A 141 -3.25 2.45 -12.54
C LEU A 141 -3.55 3.79 -13.25
N ALA A 142 -2.72 4.81 -13.02
CA ALA A 142 -2.81 6.09 -13.71
C ALA A 142 -2.48 5.94 -15.23
N LEU A 143 -1.47 5.15 -15.58
CA LEU A 143 -1.15 4.82 -16.98
C LEU A 143 -2.30 4.08 -17.66
N ALA A 144 -2.91 3.10 -17.00
CA ALA A 144 -4.08 2.39 -17.51
C ALA A 144 -5.23 3.37 -17.82
N LEU A 145 -5.53 4.30 -16.90
CA LEU A 145 -6.50 5.38 -17.13
C LEU A 145 -6.13 6.27 -18.33
N GLY A 146 -4.87 6.70 -18.42
CA GLY A 146 -4.38 7.53 -19.51
C GLY A 146 -4.47 6.85 -20.88
N PHE A 147 -4.08 5.59 -20.97
CA PHE A 147 -4.13 4.79 -22.20
C PHE A 147 -5.58 4.46 -22.59
N TRP A 148 -6.45 4.16 -21.63
CA TRP A 148 -7.89 4.03 -21.90
C TRP A 148 -8.47 5.30 -22.52
N ILE A 149 -8.19 6.48 -21.94
CA ILE A 149 -8.69 7.75 -22.47
C ILE A 149 -8.17 7.98 -23.90
N LYS A 150 -6.91 7.59 -24.18
CA LYS A 150 -6.33 7.66 -25.52
C LYS A 150 -7.01 6.70 -26.50
N MET A 151 -7.28 5.47 -26.08
CA MET A 151 -8.03 4.47 -26.84
C MET A 151 -9.40 5.01 -27.25
N LEU A 152 -10.17 5.56 -26.30
CA LEU A 152 -11.50 6.16 -26.56
C LEU A 152 -11.45 7.36 -27.52
N SER A 153 -10.32 8.06 -27.58
CA SER A 153 -10.16 9.28 -28.37
C SER A 153 -9.68 9.03 -29.79
N ARG A 154 -9.28 7.79 -30.15
CA ARG A 154 -8.66 7.47 -31.46
C ARG A 154 -9.27 6.23 -32.12
N PRO A 155 -10.52 6.27 -32.60
CA PRO A 155 -11.24 5.08 -33.04
C PRO A 155 -10.56 4.28 -34.17
N GLY A 156 -9.70 4.88 -35.00
CA GLY A 156 -9.01 4.19 -36.12
C GLY A 156 -7.62 3.61 -35.81
N SER A 157 -7.03 3.91 -34.64
CA SER A 157 -5.67 3.48 -34.25
C SER A 157 -5.63 3.20 -32.73
N ALA A 158 -6.66 2.53 -32.24
CA ALA A 158 -6.90 2.32 -30.81
C ALA A 158 -6.23 1.05 -30.25
N SER A 159 -5.92 0.05 -31.09
CA SER A 159 -5.48 -1.27 -30.62
C SER A 159 -4.18 -1.23 -29.80
N GLY A 160 -3.19 -0.41 -30.19
CA GLY A 160 -1.97 -0.23 -29.38
C GLY A 160 -2.25 0.40 -28.01
N TRP A 161 -3.20 1.34 -27.94
CA TRP A 161 -3.62 1.93 -26.66
C TRP A 161 -4.45 0.97 -25.82
N ALA A 162 -5.25 0.11 -26.44
CA ALA A 162 -5.99 -0.95 -25.76
C ALA A 162 -5.04 -1.96 -25.10
N LEU A 163 -4.05 -2.45 -25.85
CA LEU A 163 -3.01 -3.34 -25.32
C LEU A 163 -2.23 -2.66 -24.19
N ALA A 164 -1.79 -1.41 -24.38
CA ALA A 164 -1.08 -0.66 -23.35
C ALA A 164 -1.92 -0.44 -22.08
N ALA A 165 -3.22 -0.17 -22.23
CA ALA A 165 -4.14 -0.04 -21.08
C ALA A 165 -4.28 -1.37 -20.32
N GLY A 166 -4.43 -2.49 -21.05
CA GLY A 166 -4.50 -3.82 -20.46
C GLY A 166 -3.23 -4.23 -19.72
N VAL A 167 -2.06 -4.02 -20.33
CA VAL A 167 -0.76 -4.28 -19.69
C VAL A 167 -0.56 -3.41 -18.45
N ALA A 168 -0.84 -2.09 -18.55
CA ALA A 168 -0.70 -1.20 -17.41
C ALA A 168 -1.66 -1.58 -16.26
N LEU A 169 -2.90 -1.98 -16.57
CA LEU A 169 -3.83 -2.49 -15.56
C LEU A 169 -3.33 -3.80 -14.94
N GLY A 170 -2.72 -4.67 -15.75
CA GLY A 170 -2.15 -5.93 -15.28
C GLY A 170 -0.99 -5.70 -14.31
N LEU A 171 -0.08 -4.78 -14.61
CA LEU A 171 0.99 -4.36 -13.71
C LEU A 171 0.44 -3.72 -12.43
N ALA A 172 -0.62 -2.91 -12.52
CA ALA A 172 -1.28 -2.35 -11.35
C ALA A 172 -1.85 -3.48 -10.45
N PHE A 173 -2.49 -4.49 -11.06
CA PHE A 173 -3.03 -5.65 -10.34
C PHE A 173 -1.94 -6.54 -9.73
N LEU A 174 -0.82 -6.73 -10.44
CA LEU A 174 0.38 -7.41 -9.92
C LEU A 174 1.12 -6.60 -8.85
N SER A 175 0.70 -5.36 -8.58
CA SER A 175 1.16 -4.56 -7.44
C SER A 175 0.19 -4.66 -6.27
N LYS A 176 -1.13 -4.53 -6.54
CA LYS A 176 -2.19 -4.67 -5.54
C LYS A 176 -3.50 -5.07 -6.22
N TYR A 177 -4.17 -6.10 -5.70
CA TYR A 177 -5.44 -6.59 -6.27
C TYR A 177 -6.58 -5.56 -6.26
N ALA A 178 -6.49 -4.50 -5.43
CA ALA A 178 -7.41 -3.36 -5.46
C ALA A 178 -7.51 -2.68 -6.84
N ALA A 179 -6.54 -2.89 -7.75
CA ALA A 179 -6.64 -2.47 -9.14
C ALA A 179 -7.89 -3.04 -9.86
N ILE A 180 -8.52 -4.11 -9.34
CA ILE A 180 -9.75 -4.69 -9.88
C ILE A 180 -10.95 -3.75 -9.84
N TYR A 181 -10.91 -2.69 -9.01
CA TYR A 181 -11.94 -1.66 -9.04
C TYR A 181 -11.97 -0.92 -10.39
N TYR A 182 -10.84 -0.86 -11.08
CA TYR A 182 -10.73 -0.19 -12.36
C TYR A 182 -11.67 -0.75 -13.43
N PRO A 183 -11.65 -2.06 -13.79
CA PRO A 183 -12.56 -2.60 -14.79
C PRO A 183 -14.04 -2.39 -14.43
N LEU A 184 -14.40 -2.42 -13.14
CA LEU A 184 -15.75 -2.09 -12.68
C LEU A 184 -16.13 -0.63 -12.99
N CYS A 185 -15.29 0.33 -12.61
CA CYS A 185 -15.47 1.74 -12.94
C CYS A 185 -15.54 1.98 -14.46
N ALA A 186 -14.74 1.24 -15.21
CA ALA A 186 -14.70 1.24 -16.67
C ALA A 186 -16.02 0.79 -17.31
N VAL A 187 -16.61 -0.30 -16.81
CA VAL A 187 -17.94 -0.77 -17.23
C VAL A 187 -19.00 0.28 -16.88
N LEU A 188 -18.99 0.78 -15.64
CA LEU A 188 -19.92 1.84 -15.21
C LEU A 188 -19.78 3.10 -16.08
N ALA A 189 -18.56 3.49 -16.45
CA ALA A 189 -18.33 4.62 -17.34
C ALA A 189 -18.92 4.37 -18.72
N ALA A 190 -18.75 3.19 -19.31
CA ALA A 190 -19.33 2.83 -20.59
C ALA A 190 -20.88 2.83 -20.56
N LEU A 191 -21.48 2.42 -19.43
CA LEU A 191 -22.94 2.45 -19.24
C LEU A 191 -23.46 3.88 -19.13
N LEU A 192 -22.86 4.68 -18.25
CA LEU A 192 -23.35 6.01 -17.86
C LEU A 192 -22.94 7.13 -18.81
N ILE A 193 -21.84 6.97 -19.56
CA ILE A 193 -21.24 8.02 -20.39
C ILE A 193 -21.08 7.49 -21.81
N PRO A 194 -21.91 7.93 -22.78
CA PRO A 194 -21.84 7.44 -24.16
C PRO A 194 -20.46 7.59 -24.81
N SER A 195 -19.72 8.66 -24.46
CA SER A 195 -18.37 8.91 -24.98
C SER A 195 -17.28 8.06 -24.34
N ALA A 196 -17.61 7.27 -23.31
CA ALA A 196 -16.72 6.34 -22.64
C ALA A 196 -16.91 4.88 -23.08
N ARG A 197 -17.77 4.61 -24.07
CA ARG A 197 -17.99 3.28 -24.63
C ARG A 197 -16.83 2.88 -25.55
N PRO A 198 -16.01 1.89 -25.18
CA PRO A 198 -14.99 1.38 -26.09
C PRO A 198 -15.63 0.58 -27.23
N ARG A 199 -14.91 0.42 -28.34
CA ARG A 199 -15.28 -0.59 -29.34
C ARG A 199 -15.06 -1.97 -28.72
N LEU A 200 -15.93 -2.93 -29.06
CA LEU A 200 -15.84 -4.29 -28.50
C LEU A 200 -14.48 -4.94 -28.76
N ARG A 201 -13.91 -4.75 -29.95
CA ARG A 201 -12.56 -5.21 -30.30
C ARG A 201 -11.49 -4.63 -29.37
N ASP A 202 -11.53 -3.33 -29.13
CA ASP A 202 -10.52 -2.65 -28.30
C ASP A 202 -10.68 -3.04 -26.82
N ALA A 203 -11.92 -3.17 -26.33
CA ALA A 203 -12.19 -3.72 -25.01
C ALA A 203 -11.67 -5.16 -24.87
N GLY A 204 -11.90 -6.01 -25.87
CA GLY A 204 -11.39 -7.38 -25.90
C GLY A 204 -9.86 -7.44 -25.90
N LEU A 205 -9.18 -6.57 -26.65
CA LEU A 205 -7.71 -6.49 -26.65
C LEU A 205 -7.16 -6.02 -25.30
N ALA A 206 -7.79 -5.05 -24.65
CA ALA A 206 -7.40 -4.59 -23.32
C ALA A 206 -7.57 -5.71 -22.27
N LEU A 207 -8.70 -6.43 -22.31
CA LEU A 207 -8.95 -7.58 -21.43
C LEU A 207 -7.97 -8.73 -21.67
N LEU A 208 -7.66 -9.03 -22.93
CA LEU A 208 -6.68 -10.06 -23.28
C LEU A 208 -5.28 -9.70 -22.77
N ALA A 209 -4.84 -8.46 -22.97
CA ALA A 209 -3.55 -7.99 -22.47
C ALA A 209 -3.49 -7.99 -20.93
N PHE A 210 -4.59 -7.59 -20.28
CA PHE A 210 -4.72 -7.68 -18.82
C PHE A 210 -4.57 -9.13 -18.33
N ALA A 211 -5.37 -10.04 -18.88
CA ALA A 211 -5.36 -11.47 -18.54
C ALA A 211 -3.98 -12.10 -18.77
N ALA A 212 -3.34 -11.81 -19.90
CA ALA A 212 -1.99 -12.30 -20.19
C ALA A 212 -0.97 -11.80 -19.16
N THR A 213 -1.04 -10.52 -18.79
CA THR A 213 -0.12 -9.91 -17.82
C THR A 213 -0.26 -10.53 -16.43
N ILE A 214 -1.49 -10.77 -15.95
CA ILE A 214 -1.70 -11.33 -14.60
C ILE A 214 -1.56 -12.86 -14.56
N SER A 215 -1.54 -13.53 -15.72
CA SER A 215 -1.56 -15.00 -15.79
C SER A 215 -0.48 -15.71 -14.97
N PRO A 216 0.78 -15.23 -14.86
CA PRO A 216 1.78 -15.94 -14.06
C PRO A 216 1.44 -15.96 -12.56
N ASN A 217 0.89 -14.86 -12.05
CA ASN A 217 0.44 -14.77 -10.65
C ASN A 217 -0.80 -15.63 -10.41
N VAL A 218 -1.73 -15.69 -11.37
CA VAL A 218 -2.92 -16.57 -11.28
C VAL A 218 -2.50 -18.04 -11.24
N VAL A 219 -1.60 -18.46 -12.14
CA VAL A 219 -1.07 -19.84 -12.16
C VAL A 219 -0.34 -20.16 -10.85
N TRP A 220 0.47 -19.23 -10.35
CA TRP A 220 1.16 -19.41 -9.07
C TRP A 220 0.17 -19.59 -7.91
N ASN A 221 -0.90 -18.79 -7.85
CA ASN A 221 -1.93 -18.94 -6.83
C ASN A 221 -2.63 -20.31 -6.90
N LEU A 222 -2.96 -20.78 -8.10
CA LEU A 222 -3.57 -22.10 -8.30
C LEU A 222 -2.67 -23.23 -7.80
N GLN A 223 -1.35 -23.09 -7.97
CA GLN A 223 -0.36 -24.08 -7.52
C GLN A 223 -0.05 -24.00 -6.02
N ASN A 224 -0.35 -22.88 -5.36
CA ASN A 224 -0.04 -22.63 -3.94
C ASN A 224 -1.32 -22.52 -3.09
N GLY A 225 -2.36 -23.28 -3.44
CA GLY A 225 -3.58 -23.42 -2.65
C GLY A 225 -4.44 -22.16 -2.52
N MET A 226 -4.35 -21.22 -3.47
CA MET A 226 -5.07 -19.94 -3.47
C MET A 226 -4.86 -19.07 -2.21
N THR A 227 -3.82 -19.31 -1.42
CA THR A 227 -3.57 -18.66 -0.12
C THR A 227 -3.68 -17.14 -0.16
N THR A 228 -3.17 -16.47 -1.21
CA THR A 228 -3.30 -15.02 -1.39
C THR A 228 -4.73 -14.56 -1.65
N LEU A 229 -5.46 -15.29 -2.48
CA LEU A 229 -6.84 -14.95 -2.84
C LEU A 229 -7.75 -15.16 -1.62
N GLU A 230 -7.57 -16.27 -0.91
CA GLU A 230 -8.31 -16.54 0.32
C GLU A 230 -8.04 -15.47 1.39
N HIS A 231 -6.79 -15.05 1.58
CA HIS A 231 -6.48 -14.00 2.56
C HIS A 231 -7.02 -12.64 2.14
N THR A 232 -7.04 -12.35 0.83
CA THR A 232 -7.68 -11.14 0.32
C THR A 232 -9.19 -11.16 0.55
N LEU A 233 -9.82 -12.33 0.41
CA LEU A 233 -11.24 -12.54 0.69
C LEU A 233 -11.56 -12.48 2.20
N ASP A 234 -10.65 -12.93 3.08
CA ASP A 234 -10.85 -12.80 4.53
C ASP A 234 -10.85 -11.34 4.97
N ASN A 235 -10.08 -10.47 4.32
CA ASN A 235 -10.17 -9.04 4.62
C ASN A 235 -11.59 -8.49 4.34
N ALA A 236 -12.38 -9.16 3.51
CA ALA A 236 -13.81 -8.91 3.33
C ALA A 236 -14.63 -9.93 4.16
N ASP A 237 -14.43 -9.92 5.48
CA ASP A 237 -14.96 -10.87 6.48
C ASP A 237 -16.44 -11.27 6.25
N TRP A 238 -17.28 -10.34 5.79
CA TRP A 238 -18.71 -10.55 5.50
C TRP A 238 -18.99 -11.60 4.40
N VAL A 239 -18.03 -11.90 3.53
CA VAL A 239 -18.18 -12.86 2.42
C VAL A 239 -18.23 -14.30 2.94
N ARG A 240 -17.58 -14.62 4.07
CA ARG A 240 -17.49 -15.99 4.61
C ARG A 240 -18.39 -16.25 5.81
N ALA A 241 -18.65 -15.25 6.66
CA ALA A 241 -19.54 -15.39 7.82
C ALA A 241 -20.71 -14.37 7.83
N PRO A 242 -21.63 -14.40 6.85
CA PRO A 242 -22.74 -13.44 6.78
C PRO A 242 -23.69 -13.50 7.99
N SER A 243 -23.75 -14.63 8.70
CA SER A 243 -24.72 -14.88 9.78
C SER A 243 -24.26 -14.43 11.17
N GLU A 244 -22.95 -14.22 11.42
CA GLU A 244 -22.42 -13.87 12.75
C GLU A 244 -22.34 -12.34 12.98
N ARG A 245 -22.42 -11.53 11.92
CA ARG A 245 -22.45 -10.06 11.98
C ARG A 245 -23.71 -9.50 11.31
N ALA A 246 -24.88 -9.88 11.81
CA ALA A 246 -26.18 -9.44 11.26
C ALA A 246 -26.54 -7.95 11.54
N GLY A 247 -25.55 -7.07 11.74
CA GLY A 247 -25.75 -5.66 12.10
C GLY A 247 -24.87 -4.71 11.28
N PHE A 248 -25.36 -3.50 11.04
CA PHE A 248 -24.62 -2.44 10.36
C PHE A 248 -23.74 -1.66 11.35
N ASP A 249 -22.44 -1.54 11.06
CA ASP A 249 -21.49 -0.73 11.81
C ASP A 249 -21.45 0.72 11.29
N ILE A 250 -22.43 1.52 11.75
CA ILE A 250 -22.52 2.95 11.41
C ILE A 250 -21.30 3.72 11.93
N SER A 251 -20.72 3.31 13.06
CA SER A 251 -19.47 3.89 13.58
C SER A 251 -18.32 3.64 12.60
N GLY A 252 -18.10 2.41 12.16
CA GLY A 252 -17.07 2.05 11.18
C GLY A 252 -17.23 2.82 9.87
N LEU A 253 -18.47 2.98 9.37
CA LEU A 253 -18.73 3.83 8.21
C LEU A 253 -18.35 5.30 8.43
N THR A 254 -18.75 5.89 9.57
CA THR A 254 -18.46 7.31 9.87
C THR A 254 -16.98 7.54 10.12
N GLU A 255 -16.28 6.63 10.80
CA GLU A 255 -14.83 6.63 10.96
C GLU A 255 -14.13 6.52 9.61
N PHE A 256 -14.57 5.59 8.76
CA PHE A 256 -14.03 5.44 7.41
C PHE A 256 -14.19 6.73 6.59
N LEU A 257 -15.40 7.29 6.52
CA LEU A 257 -15.66 8.54 5.79
C LEU A 257 -14.89 9.72 6.37
N GLY A 258 -14.77 9.81 7.70
CA GLY A 258 -13.93 10.80 8.38
C GLY A 258 -12.46 10.67 7.99
N SER A 259 -11.94 9.44 7.96
CA SER A 259 -10.56 9.16 7.56
C SER A 259 -10.26 9.55 6.10
N GLN A 260 -11.27 9.55 5.22
CA GLN A 260 -11.10 9.98 3.83
C GLN A 260 -10.78 11.49 3.71
N PHE A 261 -11.26 12.33 4.63
CA PHE A 261 -10.83 13.73 4.73
C PHE A 261 -9.35 13.84 5.09
N ALA A 262 -8.82 12.92 5.92
CA ALA A 262 -7.40 12.87 6.25
C ALA A 262 -6.56 12.32 5.10
N VAL A 263 -7.01 11.27 4.40
CA VAL A 263 -6.29 10.61 3.29
C VAL A 263 -6.20 11.51 2.06
N PHE A 264 -7.33 12.04 1.57
CA PHE A 264 -7.39 12.84 0.36
C PHE A 264 -7.21 14.34 0.62
N GLY A 265 -7.31 14.76 1.87
CA GLY A 265 -7.27 16.16 2.28
C GLY A 265 -8.68 16.78 2.31
N PRO A 266 -8.98 17.62 3.32
CA PRO A 266 -10.36 17.91 3.66
C PRO A 266 -11.10 18.71 2.58
N VAL A 267 -10.40 19.65 1.93
CA VAL A 267 -10.97 20.45 0.84
C VAL A 267 -11.25 19.60 -0.40
N LEU A 268 -10.35 18.66 -0.73
CA LEU A 268 -10.48 17.87 -1.95
C LEU A 268 -11.55 16.81 -1.82
N PHE A 269 -11.67 16.17 -0.64
CA PHE A 269 -12.73 15.20 -0.39
C PHE A 269 -14.11 15.87 -0.34
N ALA A 270 -14.23 17.02 0.32
CA ALA A 270 -15.45 17.83 0.26
C ALA A 270 -15.82 18.22 -1.17
N ALA A 271 -14.84 18.65 -1.98
CA ALA A 271 -15.06 18.98 -3.39
C ALA A 271 -15.47 17.76 -4.24
N LEU A 272 -14.98 16.56 -3.90
CA LEU A 272 -15.35 15.32 -4.56
C LEU A 272 -16.83 14.99 -4.32
N LEU A 273 -17.28 15.05 -3.06
CA LEU A 273 -18.68 14.86 -2.68
C LEU A 273 -19.59 15.92 -3.33
N TRP A 274 -19.15 17.18 -3.31
CA TRP A 274 -19.87 18.26 -3.99
C TRP A 274 -19.97 18.06 -5.51
N GLY A 275 -18.95 17.45 -6.11
CA GLY A 275 -18.93 17.08 -7.53
C GLY A 275 -20.11 16.19 -7.91
N VAL A 276 -20.50 15.28 -7.02
CA VAL A 276 -21.66 14.38 -7.18
C VAL A 276 -22.97 15.16 -7.21
N LEU A 277 -23.16 16.05 -6.23
CA LEU A 277 -24.37 16.89 -6.12
C LEU A 277 -24.55 17.82 -7.33
N ARG A 278 -23.46 18.10 -8.05
CA ARG A 278 -23.46 18.93 -9.26
C ARG A 278 -23.28 18.12 -10.54
N TRP A 279 -23.54 16.81 -10.53
CA TRP A 279 -23.33 15.89 -11.66
C TRP A 279 -23.81 16.47 -13.01
N ALA A 280 -25.05 16.96 -13.07
CA ALA A 280 -25.65 17.53 -14.28
C ALA A 280 -24.91 18.76 -14.84
N ARG A 281 -24.15 19.48 -14.00
CA ARG A 281 -23.35 20.66 -14.36
C ARG A 281 -21.89 20.32 -14.70
N GLN A 282 -21.44 19.10 -14.45
CA GLN A 282 -20.09 18.68 -14.81
C GLN A 282 -19.98 18.42 -16.32
N ASP A 283 -18.83 18.70 -16.92
CA ASP A 283 -18.49 18.29 -18.27
C ASP A 283 -18.19 16.77 -18.33
N ALA A 284 -18.19 16.22 -19.54
CA ALA A 284 -17.95 14.79 -19.77
C ALA A 284 -16.63 14.26 -19.16
N PRO A 285 -15.47 14.94 -19.35
CA PRO A 285 -14.22 14.53 -18.70
C PRO A 285 -14.31 14.45 -17.17
N THR A 286 -14.91 15.44 -16.49
CA THR A 286 -15.04 15.38 -15.03
C THR A 286 -16.01 14.29 -14.59
N ARG A 287 -17.14 14.09 -15.29
CA ARG A 287 -18.05 12.95 -15.00
C ARG A 287 -17.33 11.61 -15.10
N LEU A 288 -16.48 11.44 -16.12
CA LEU A 288 -15.67 10.23 -16.26
C LEU A 288 -14.77 10.01 -15.04
N MET A 289 -14.06 11.06 -14.58
CA MET A 289 -13.21 10.96 -13.40
C MET A 289 -13.99 10.67 -12.13
N LEU A 290 -15.20 11.24 -11.98
CA LEU A 290 -16.09 10.93 -10.85
C LEU A 290 -16.52 9.46 -10.86
N VAL A 291 -16.80 8.87 -12.02
CA VAL A 291 -17.12 7.43 -12.14
C VAL A 291 -15.93 6.53 -11.84
N PHE A 292 -14.70 7.00 -12.04
CA PHE A 292 -13.50 6.27 -11.63
C PHE A 292 -13.12 6.45 -10.15
N ALA A 293 -13.73 7.41 -9.45
CA ALA A 293 -13.43 7.67 -8.04
C ALA A 293 -14.54 7.17 -7.10
N LEU A 294 -15.79 7.53 -7.36
CA LEU A 294 -16.89 7.37 -6.40
C LEU A 294 -17.30 5.91 -6.18
N PRO A 295 -17.38 5.03 -7.19
CA PRO A 295 -17.72 3.62 -6.95
C PRO A 295 -16.72 2.95 -6.00
N VAL A 296 -15.43 3.30 -6.08
CA VAL A 296 -14.41 2.77 -5.16
C VAL A 296 -14.68 3.22 -3.74
N VAL A 297 -14.93 4.52 -3.53
CA VAL A 297 -15.29 5.05 -2.20
C VAL A 297 -16.57 4.38 -1.69
N ALA A 298 -17.58 4.21 -2.54
CA ALA A 298 -18.85 3.60 -2.17
C ALA A 298 -18.70 2.11 -1.79
N ILE A 299 -17.92 1.34 -2.54
CA ILE A 299 -17.66 -0.08 -2.25
C ILE A 299 -16.97 -0.22 -0.89
N VAL A 300 -15.94 0.59 -0.63
CA VAL A 300 -15.22 0.54 0.65
C VAL A 300 -16.06 1.14 1.79
N SER A 301 -16.98 2.07 1.52
CA SER A 301 -17.98 2.49 2.50
C SER A 301 -18.96 1.36 2.86
N VAL A 302 -19.40 0.56 1.89
CA VAL A 302 -20.24 -0.62 2.16
C VAL A 302 -19.45 -1.63 2.99
N GLU A 303 -18.19 -1.89 2.64
CA GLU A 303 -17.29 -2.73 3.45
C GLU A 303 -17.18 -2.19 4.90
N ALA A 304 -16.93 -0.89 5.05
CA ALA A 304 -16.83 -0.26 6.36
C ALA A 304 -18.11 -0.40 7.20
N LEU A 305 -19.27 -0.41 6.55
CA LEU A 305 -20.57 -0.62 7.19
C LEU A 305 -20.81 -2.08 7.60
N LEU A 306 -20.17 -3.04 6.95
CA LEU A 306 -20.37 -4.47 7.20
C LEU A 306 -19.32 -5.07 8.17
N SER A 307 -18.07 -4.63 8.07
CA SER A 307 -16.93 -5.24 8.76
C SER A 307 -15.87 -4.24 9.23
N GLY A 308 -16.08 -2.94 9.03
CA GLY A 308 -15.03 -1.93 9.16
C GLY A 308 -14.08 -1.94 7.95
N ALA A 309 -13.33 -0.86 7.75
CA ALA A 309 -12.38 -0.77 6.64
C ALA A 309 -11.22 0.17 6.97
N TYR A 310 -10.01 -0.18 6.50
CA TYR A 310 -8.86 0.70 6.62
C TYR A 310 -8.95 1.89 5.66
N ALA A 311 -8.49 3.05 6.13
CA ALA A 311 -8.56 4.31 5.39
C ALA A 311 -7.92 4.24 3.99
N ASN A 312 -6.83 3.48 3.81
CA ASN A 312 -6.11 3.36 2.54
C ASN A 312 -6.82 2.46 1.51
N TRP A 313 -7.86 1.72 1.87
CA TRP A 313 -8.55 0.82 0.93
C TRP A 313 -9.21 1.56 -0.23
N ALA A 314 -9.63 2.82 -0.02
CA ALA A 314 -10.17 3.67 -1.07
C ALA A 314 -9.12 4.54 -1.79
N ALA A 315 -7.83 4.43 -1.45
CA ALA A 315 -6.81 5.37 -1.94
C ALA A 315 -6.68 5.41 -3.48
N ALA A 316 -6.95 4.28 -4.16
CA ALA A 316 -6.98 4.20 -5.63
C ALA A 316 -8.00 5.16 -6.27
N ALA A 317 -9.11 5.45 -5.58
CA ALA A 317 -10.15 6.39 -6.01
C ALA A 317 -9.57 7.79 -6.28
N TYR A 318 -8.58 8.17 -5.48
CA TYR A 318 -8.09 9.54 -5.43
C TYR A 318 -7.16 9.89 -6.59
N LEU A 319 -6.69 8.93 -7.40
CA LEU A 319 -6.03 9.23 -8.67
C LEU A 319 -6.99 9.96 -9.62
N ALA A 320 -8.19 9.38 -9.82
CA ALA A 320 -9.25 10.00 -10.60
C ALA A 320 -9.91 11.16 -9.83
N GLY A 321 -10.03 11.05 -8.49
CA GLY A 321 -10.53 12.11 -7.64
C GLY A 321 -9.74 13.42 -7.80
N THR A 322 -8.41 13.36 -7.78
CA THR A 322 -7.52 14.52 -8.02
C THR A 322 -7.81 15.16 -9.38
N LEU A 323 -7.94 14.36 -10.43
CA LEU A 323 -8.28 14.82 -11.78
C LEU A 323 -9.68 15.46 -11.84
N ALA A 324 -10.64 14.94 -11.09
CA ALA A 324 -12.01 15.44 -11.06
C ALA A 324 -12.11 16.84 -10.41
N VAL A 325 -11.40 17.05 -9.29
CA VAL A 325 -11.64 18.22 -8.42
C VAL A 325 -10.69 19.40 -8.68
N LEU A 326 -9.38 19.17 -8.83
CA LEU A 326 -8.39 20.25 -8.83
C LEU A 326 -8.50 21.23 -10.01
N PRO A 327 -8.79 20.79 -11.24
CA PRO A 327 -8.99 21.71 -12.36
C PRO A 327 -10.16 22.68 -12.14
N ARG A 328 -11.14 22.30 -11.31
CA ARG A 328 -12.40 23.04 -11.09
C ARG A 328 -12.46 23.82 -9.79
N LEU A 329 -11.54 23.55 -8.88
CA LEU A 329 -11.54 24.18 -7.57
C LEU A 329 -11.24 25.69 -7.70
N GLY A 330 -12.07 26.54 -7.08
CA GLY A 330 -11.82 27.99 -7.05
C GLY A 330 -10.45 28.32 -6.46
N ARG A 331 -9.85 29.47 -6.82
CA ARG A 331 -8.49 29.85 -6.38
C ARG A 331 -8.33 29.76 -4.86
N GLY A 332 -9.27 30.32 -4.09
CA GLY A 332 -9.24 30.29 -2.62
C GLY A 332 -9.15 28.87 -2.07
N TRP A 333 -10.16 28.04 -2.35
CA TRP A 333 -10.19 26.62 -1.93
C TRP A 333 -8.96 25.82 -2.38
N ARG A 334 -8.46 26.08 -3.59
CA ARG A 334 -7.26 25.41 -4.10
C ARG A 334 -6.02 25.78 -3.29
N MET A 335 -5.84 27.06 -2.97
CA MET A 335 -4.73 27.50 -2.13
C MET A 335 -4.87 26.98 -0.70
N SER A 336 -6.09 26.97 -0.13
CA SER A 336 -6.33 26.34 1.18
C SER A 336 -5.99 24.85 1.18
N SER A 337 -6.35 24.12 0.12
CA SER A 337 -5.97 22.72 -0.05
C SER A 337 -4.46 22.54 -0.09
N PHE A 338 -3.73 23.37 -0.84
CA PHE A 338 -2.26 23.30 -0.87
C PHE A 338 -1.63 23.68 0.47
N ALA A 339 -2.18 24.66 1.18
CA ALA A 339 -1.67 25.03 2.50
C ALA A 339 -1.85 23.86 3.49
N ILE A 340 -3.05 23.30 3.60
CA ILE A 340 -3.35 22.20 4.52
C ILE A 340 -2.56 20.94 4.14
N ASN A 341 -2.72 20.47 2.91
CA ASN A 341 -2.11 19.22 2.45
C ASN A 341 -0.58 19.37 2.36
N GLY A 342 -0.09 20.52 1.90
CA GLY A 342 1.34 20.82 1.85
C GLY A 342 1.99 20.87 3.24
N THR A 343 1.28 21.38 4.25
CA THR A 343 1.74 21.34 5.64
C THR A 343 1.89 19.91 6.12
N VAL A 344 0.88 19.07 5.91
CA VAL A 344 0.94 17.64 6.27
C VAL A 344 2.06 16.94 5.49
N ALA A 345 2.20 17.24 4.20
CA ALA A 345 3.20 16.64 3.34
C ALA A 345 4.64 16.97 3.70
N LEU A 346 4.86 18.09 4.40
CA LEU A 346 6.15 18.47 4.97
C LEU A 346 6.31 17.98 6.41
N ALA A 347 5.29 18.11 7.24
CA ALA A 347 5.34 17.78 8.66
C ALA A 347 5.60 16.29 8.91
N LEU A 348 4.98 15.40 8.13
CA LEU A 348 5.13 13.95 8.31
C LEU A 348 6.58 13.43 8.11
N PRO A 349 7.28 13.73 7.00
CA PRO A 349 8.68 13.31 6.86
C PRO A 349 9.59 13.97 7.91
N VAL A 350 9.35 15.22 8.28
CA VAL A 350 10.08 15.88 9.38
C VAL A 350 9.85 15.14 10.70
N LEU A 351 8.61 14.74 11.00
CA LEU A 351 8.29 13.95 12.19
C LEU A 351 9.04 12.61 12.18
N GLY A 352 9.21 11.99 11.02
CA GLY A 352 10.03 10.77 10.87
C GLY A 352 11.53 10.96 11.16
N VAL A 353 12.09 12.14 10.87
CA VAL A 353 13.48 12.50 11.23
C VAL A 353 13.62 12.67 12.74
N PHE A 354 12.64 13.32 13.38
CA PHE A 354 12.62 13.56 14.80
C PHE A 354 11.84 12.50 15.59
N ALA A 355 11.58 11.33 15.00
CA ALA A 355 10.70 10.32 15.58
C ALA A 355 11.03 9.96 17.04
N PRO A 356 12.31 9.81 17.46
CA PRO A 356 12.64 9.48 18.86
C PRO A 356 12.33 10.58 19.88
N VAL A 357 12.27 11.85 19.46
CA VAL A 357 12.16 13.01 20.38
C VAL A 357 10.84 13.77 20.22
N ALA A 358 10.18 13.64 19.08
CA ALA A 358 8.91 14.29 18.81
C ALA A 358 7.77 13.52 19.49
N GLY A 359 7.35 14.02 20.65
CA GLY A 359 6.37 13.35 21.51
C GLY A 359 5.35 14.28 22.14
N LEU A 360 4.24 13.70 22.60
CA LEU A 360 3.23 14.33 23.45
C LEU A 360 3.17 13.53 24.76
N GLY A 361 3.11 14.21 25.91
CA GLY A 361 3.01 13.54 27.21
C GLY A 361 4.22 12.66 27.57
N GLY A 362 5.43 12.99 27.07
CA GLY A 362 6.65 12.23 27.34
C GLY A 362 6.85 10.99 26.46
N HIS A 363 6.00 10.79 25.45
CA HIS A 363 6.05 9.61 24.58
C HIS A 363 6.15 9.99 23.10
N PRO A 364 7.04 9.35 22.32
CA PRO A 364 7.16 9.59 20.89
C PRO A 364 5.85 9.35 20.13
N LEU A 365 5.50 10.24 19.20
CA LEU A 365 4.29 10.10 18.38
C LEU A 365 4.36 8.92 17.40
N LEU A 366 5.58 8.53 17.03
CA LEU A 366 5.87 7.44 16.10
C LEU A 366 6.50 6.24 16.83
N GLU A 367 6.18 6.06 18.11
CA GLU A 367 6.73 5.01 18.97
C GLU A 367 6.63 3.61 18.37
N ARG A 368 5.57 3.33 17.62
CA ARG A 368 5.38 2.04 16.93
C ARG A 368 6.44 1.69 15.87
N TYR A 369 7.30 2.63 15.50
CA TYR A 369 8.41 2.45 14.54
C TYR A 369 9.79 2.60 15.20
N LEU A 370 9.86 2.58 16.53
CA LEU A 370 11.11 2.73 17.27
C LEU A 370 11.37 1.48 18.12
N GLY A 371 12.64 1.17 18.36
CA GLY A 371 13.04 0.07 19.25
C GLY A 371 12.69 -1.33 18.72
N ARG A 372 12.37 -1.46 17.43
CA ARG A 372 12.09 -2.75 16.80
C ARG A 372 13.37 -3.53 16.54
N ALA A 373 14.36 -2.84 15.98
CA ALA A 373 15.69 -3.38 15.74
C ALA A 373 16.39 -3.68 17.08
N ASP A 374 16.26 -2.81 18.09
CA ASP A 374 16.87 -2.99 19.40
C ASP A 374 16.34 -4.23 20.12
N MET A 375 15.01 -4.43 20.10
CA MET A 375 14.39 -5.64 20.64
C MET A 375 14.90 -6.89 19.94
N SER A 376 14.90 -6.89 18.61
CA SER A 376 15.35 -8.05 17.81
C SER A 376 16.84 -8.34 18.04
N THR A 377 17.68 -7.30 18.13
CA THR A 377 19.11 -7.44 18.44
C THR A 377 19.32 -8.04 19.82
N THR A 378 18.57 -7.58 20.83
CA THR A 378 18.63 -8.16 22.19
C THR A 378 18.28 -9.64 22.20
N ILE A 379 17.23 -10.04 21.48
CA ILE A 379 16.83 -11.46 21.36
C ILE A 379 17.92 -12.28 20.64
N LEU A 380 18.48 -11.75 19.55
CA LEU A 380 19.54 -12.42 18.78
C LEU A 380 20.83 -12.57 19.60
N ASP A 381 21.22 -11.55 20.36
CA ASP A 381 22.40 -11.58 21.23
C ASP A 381 22.25 -12.62 22.34
N ILE A 382 21.04 -12.75 22.93
CA ILE A 382 20.73 -13.81 23.90
C ILE A 382 20.85 -15.19 23.24
N ALA A 383 20.36 -15.34 22.01
CA ALA A 383 20.43 -16.62 21.31
C ALA A 383 21.86 -17.05 21.01
N GLU A 384 22.68 -16.14 20.51
CA GLU A 384 24.10 -16.41 20.25
C GLU A 384 24.88 -16.71 21.53
N ALA A 385 24.54 -16.06 22.64
CA ALA A 385 25.17 -16.30 23.94
C ALA A 385 24.79 -17.68 24.55
N ASP A 386 23.58 -18.17 24.30
CA ASP A 386 23.13 -19.51 24.74
C ASP A 386 23.75 -20.65 23.91
N GLY A 387 24.32 -20.33 22.74
CA GLY A 387 24.96 -21.28 21.83
C GLY A 387 23.99 -21.99 20.87
N ASP A 388 22.70 -21.61 20.88
CA ASP A 388 21.67 -22.19 20.02
C ASP A 388 21.39 -21.28 18.82
N SER A 389 21.29 -21.89 17.63
CA SER A 389 21.06 -21.17 16.38
C SER A 389 19.59 -21.12 15.95
N ALA A 390 18.64 -21.61 16.76
CA ALA A 390 17.23 -21.71 16.38
C ALA A 390 16.33 -20.89 17.33
N ILE A 391 15.78 -19.80 16.80
CA ILE A 391 14.80 -18.96 17.47
C ILE A 391 13.41 -19.29 16.95
N MET A 392 12.44 -19.38 17.85
CA MET A 392 11.05 -19.53 17.52
C MET A 392 10.23 -18.39 18.13
N ALA A 393 9.42 -17.69 17.34
CA ALA A 393 8.58 -16.60 17.83
C ALA A 393 7.12 -16.77 17.38
N ASP A 394 6.16 -16.56 18.28
CA ASP A 394 4.73 -16.74 18.01
C ASP A 394 4.02 -15.49 17.47
N ASN A 395 4.68 -14.34 17.54
CA ASN A 395 4.12 -13.05 17.18
C ASN A 395 4.62 -12.59 15.80
N ARG A 396 3.68 -12.24 14.90
CA ARG A 396 4.01 -11.75 13.55
C ARG A 396 4.92 -10.52 13.55
N ASP A 397 4.72 -9.58 14.46
CA ASP A 397 5.52 -8.35 14.54
C ASP A 397 6.98 -8.69 14.89
N LEU A 398 7.18 -9.55 15.89
CA LEU A 398 8.52 -10.02 16.28
C LEU A 398 9.17 -10.83 15.18
N LEU A 399 8.43 -11.75 14.53
CA LEU A 399 8.95 -12.51 13.40
C LEU A 399 9.44 -11.58 12.29
N ALA A 400 8.63 -10.60 11.89
CA ALA A 400 9.02 -9.65 10.85
C ALA A 400 10.30 -8.89 11.21
N ASP A 401 10.38 -8.39 12.45
CA ASP A 401 11.53 -7.63 12.92
C ASP A 401 12.79 -8.52 13.05
N LEU A 402 12.64 -9.77 13.53
CA LEU A 402 13.73 -10.76 13.65
C LEU A 402 14.27 -11.19 12.29
N PHE A 403 13.41 -11.54 11.32
CA PHE A 403 13.85 -11.95 9.98
C PHE A 403 14.63 -10.85 9.27
N TYR A 404 14.21 -9.59 9.44
CA TYR A 404 14.94 -8.47 8.88
C TYR A 404 16.23 -8.18 9.65
N THR A 405 16.16 -8.06 10.98
CA THR A 405 17.33 -7.67 11.80
C THR A 405 18.41 -8.76 11.83
N GLY A 406 18.01 -10.03 11.90
CA GLY A 406 18.88 -11.20 11.99
C GLY A 406 19.40 -11.75 10.67
N ARG A 407 19.09 -11.12 9.53
CA ARG A 407 19.38 -11.60 8.17
C ARG A 407 20.83 -12.01 7.90
N ASP A 408 21.80 -11.39 8.57
CA ASP A 408 23.24 -11.65 8.41
C ASP A 408 23.87 -12.32 9.64
N ARG A 409 23.05 -12.73 10.63
CA ARG A 409 23.52 -13.30 11.91
C ARG A 409 23.65 -14.83 11.90
N GLY A 410 23.23 -15.49 10.82
CA GLY A 410 23.31 -16.96 10.70
C GLY A 410 22.37 -17.73 11.64
N VAL A 411 21.42 -17.04 12.28
CA VAL A 411 20.41 -17.63 13.17
C VAL A 411 19.19 -18.04 12.35
N SER A 412 18.73 -19.27 12.56
CA SER A 412 17.49 -19.79 11.99
C SER A 412 16.30 -19.29 12.81
N ILE A 413 15.31 -18.70 12.14
CA ILE A 413 14.13 -18.13 12.77
C ILE A 413 12.90 -18.90 12.27
N TYR A 414 12.05 -19.31 13.20
CA TYR A 414 10.87 -20.12 12.93
C TYR A 414 9.60 -19.52 13.53
N ALA A 415 8.49 -19.75 12.86
CA ALA A 415 7.14 -19.54 13.38
C ALA A 415 6.55 -20.87 13.89
N PRO A 416 5.55 -20.84 14.78
CA PRO A 416 4.81 -22.04 15.16
C PRO A 416 4.22 -22.77 13.95
N PRO A 417 4.28 -24.12 13.94
CA PRO A 417 3.53 -24.93 12.99
C PRO A 417 2.06 -24.52 13.00
N PRO A 418 1.45 -24.22 11.85
CA PRO A 418 0.07 -23.77 11.81
C PRO A 418 -0.90 -24.93 12.07
N VAL A 419 -1.87 -24.73 12.96
CA VAL A 419 -3.02 -25.64 13.10
C VAL A 419 -4.05 -25.27 12.02
N GLY A 420 -4.11 -26.06 10.96
CA GLY A 420 -4.96 -25.79 9.81
C GLY A 420 -4.34 -24.76 8.87
N ARG A 421 -5.02 -23.64 8.64
CA ARG A 421 -4.53 -22.61 7.73
C ARG A 421 -3.46 -21.74 8.40
N ALA A 422 -2.36 -21.52 7.70
CA ALA A 422 -1.29 -20.64 8.17
C ALA A 422 -1.82 -19.21 8.42
N PRO A 423 -1.61 -18.63 9.62
CA PRO A 423 -2.13 -17.30 9.96
C PRO A 423 -1.34 -16.15 9.32
N ASN A 424 -0.10 -16.39 8.91
CA ASN A 424 0.78 -15.39 8.32
C ASN A 424 1.84 -16.04 7.41
N HIS A 425 2.64 -15.21 6.71
CA HIS A 425 3.67 -15.68 5.77
C HIS A 425 4.74 -16.55 6.46
N TYR A 426 5.14 -16.20 7.68
CA TYR A 426 6.18 -16.90 8.42
C TYR A 426 5.74 -18.31 8.79
N ALA A 427 4.51 -18.49 9.30
CA ALA A 427 3.96 -19.81 9.55
C ALA A 427 3.74 -20.62 8.27
N LEU A 428 3.56 -19.97 7.12
CA LEU A 428 3.41 -20.66 5.83
C LEU A 428 4.75 -21.15 5.25
N ARG A 429 5.83 -20.38 5.42
CA ARG A 429 7.13 -20.61 4.73
C ARG A 429 8.28 -21.00 5.66
N HIS A 430 8.16 -20.66 6.93
CA HIS A 430 9.20 -20.77 7.94
C HIS A 430 8.62 -21.35 9.24
N ALA A 431 7.66 -22.27 9.13
CA ALA A 431 7.23 -23.06 10.28
C ALA A 431 8.40 -23.88 10.83
N LEU A 432 8.38 -24.11 12.14
CA LEU A 432 9.31 -25.04 12.77
C LEU A 432 9.19 -26.42 12.11
N PRO A 433 10.29 -27.03 11.62
CA PRO A 433 10.24 -28.36 11.02
C PRO A 433 9.93 -29.44 12.05
N ASP A 434 9.11 -30.43 11.68
CA ASP A 434 8.74 -31.55 12.57
C ASP A 434 9.94 -32.44 12.94
N ASP A 435 10.96 -32.46 12.08
CA ASP A 435 12.19 -33.26 12.22
C ASP A 435 13.33 -32.51 12.93
N LEU A 436 13.10 -31.27 13.38
CA LEU A 436 14.09 -30.53 14.15
C LEU A 436 14.28 -31.18 15.52
N GLU A 437 15.46 -31.76 15.75
CA GLU A 437 15.87 -32.28 17.05
C GLU A 437 16.54 -31.19 17.90
N GLY A 438 16.47 -31.35 19.22
CA GLY A 438 17.11 -30.44 20.18
C GLY A 438 16.16 -29.39 20.76
N ASP A 439 16.76 -28.32 21.28
CA ASP A 439 16.05 -27.20 21.90
C ASP A 439 15.96 -26.01 20.93
N VAL A 440 14.95 -25.19 21.14
CA VAL A 440 14.77 -23.89 20.49
C VAL A 440 14.58 -22.81 21.54
N LEU A 441 15.01 -21.60 21.18
CA LEU A 441 14.75 -20.42 21.96
C LEU A 441 13.40 -19.84 21.58
N TYR A 442 12.40 -20.16 22.39
CA TYR A 442 11.05 -19.69 22.21
C TYR A 442 10.86 -18.30 22.83
N VAL A 443 10.55 -17.34 21.96
CA VAL A 443 10.28 -15.94 22.28
C VAL A 443 8.77 -15.76 22.40
N ALA A 444 8.28 -15.77 23.63
CA ALA A 444 6.86 -15.65 23.92
C ALA A 444 6.40 -14.19 23.88
N GLY A 445 5.60 -13.84 22.88
CA GLY A 445 4.86 -12.57 22.84
C GLY A 445 3.52 -12.62 23.59
N GLY A 446 3.07 -13.83 23.97
CA GLY A 446 1.79 -14.08 24.65
C GLY A 446 1.88 -15.15 25.74
N THR A 447 0.85 -15.97 25.86
CA THR A 447 0.82 -17.10 26.80
C THR A 447 1.71 -18.23 26.28
N PRO A 448 2.75 -18.65 27.02
CA PRO A 448 3.62 -19.75 26.61
C PRO A 448 2.84 -21.07 26.44
N PRO A 449 3.34 -22.01 25.62
CA PRO A 449 2.74 -23.33 25.47
C PRO A 449 2.80 -24.11 26.80
N ALA A 450 1.95 -25.14 26.94
CA ALA A 450 1.90 -25.96 28.15
C ALA A 450 3.26 -26.59 28.52
N CYS A 451 4.09 -26.91 27.53
CA CYS A 451 5.43 -27.45 27.80
C CYS A 451 6.40 -26.45 28.46
N ALA A 452 6.06 -25.15 28.46
CA ALA A 452 6.81 -24.12 29.18
C ALA A 452 6.38 -24.00 30.65
N GLU A 453 5.34 -24.71 31.08
CA GLU A 453 4.88 -24.69 32.47
C GLU A 453 5.95 -25.26 33.40
N GLY A 454 6.32 -24.50 34.43
CA GLY A 454 7.42 -24.86 35.35
C GLY A 454 8.83 -24.62 34.80
N VAL A 455 8.99 -24.21 33.54
CA VAL A 455 10.29 -23.83 32.97
C VAL A 455 10.60 -22.37 33.32
N THR A 456 11.79 -22.13 33.88
CA THR A 456 12.23 -20.76 34.19
C THR A 456 12.70 -20.08 32.89
N PRO A 457 12.22 -18.87 32.56
CA PRO A 457 12.68 -18.18 31.36
C PRO A 457 14.17 -17.83 31.47
N LEU A 458 14.91 -17.96 30.37
CA LEU A 458 16.28 -17.50 30.23
C LEU A 458 16.38 -15.97 30.34
N ALA A 459 15.38 -15.26 29.83
CA ALA A 459 15.27 -13.82 29.92
C ALA A 459 13.80 -13.37 30.03
N ASP A 460 13.57 -12.29 30.78
CA ASP A 460 12.29 -11.59 30.85
C ASP A 460 12.50 -10.12 30.47
N LEU A 461 12.17 -9.78 29.22
CA LEU A 461 12.41 -8.47 28.63
C LEU A 461 11.16 -7.59 28.78
N ALA A 462 11.35 -6.40 29.35
CA ALA A 462 10.30 -5.41 29.53
C ALA A 462 10.77 -4.02 29.03
N PRO A 463 10.70 -3.75 27.72
CA PRO A 463 11.14 -2.47 27.16
C PRO A 463 10.35 -1.30 27.75
N GLU A 464 11.08 -0.25 28.11
CA GLU A 464 10.50 0.99 28.62
C GLU A 464 10.09 1.96 27.50
N THR A 465 10.56 1.72 26.27
CA THR A 465 10.34 2.58 25.10
C THR A 465 10.09 1.79 23.83
N GLY A 466 9.52 2.44 22.81
CA GLY A 466 9.42 1.89 21.46
C GLY A 466 8.19 0.99 21.25
N ALA A 467 8.18 0.27 20.13
CA ALA A 467 7.03 -0.52 19.66
C ALA A 467 6.61 -1.64 20.62
N TYR A 468 7.52 -2.06 21.50
CA TYR A 468 7.32 -3.11 22.49
C TYR A 468 7.12 -2.57 23.91
N ARG A 469 6.99 -1.26 24.09
CA ARG A 469 6.79 -0.66 25.42
C ARG A 469 5.58 -1.28 26.12
N GLY A 470 5.76 -1.64 27.39
CA GLY A 470 4.70 -2.19 28.23
C GLY A 470 4.31 -3.63 27.88
N LYS A 471 4.94 -4.23 26.86
CA LYS A 471 4.86 -5.67 26.62
C LYS A 471 5.96 -6.36 27.41
N ARG A 472 5.68 -7.59 27.83
CA ARG A 472 6.66 -8.47 28.48
C ARG A 472 6.96 -9.62 27.54
N ILE A 473 8.22 -9.76 27.13
CA ILE A 473 8.68 -10.79 26.21
C ILE A 473 9.58 -11.73 26.98
N ARG A 474 9.15 -12.98 27.12
CA ARG A 474 9.92 -14.01 27.85
C ARG A 474 10.56 -14.95 26.86
N ILE A 475 11.82 -15.29 27.10
CA ILE A 475 12.59 -16.21 26.28
C ILE A 475 12.78 -17.50 27.07
N PHE A 476 12.36 -18.62 26.51
CA PHE A 476 12.48 -19.94 27.11
C PHE A 476 13.33 -20.84 26.22
N ARG A 477 14.14 -21.70 26.83
CA ARG A 477 14.73 -22.85 26.15
C ARG A 477 13.76 -24.02 26.25
N LEU A 478 13.21 -24.44 25.12
CA LEU A 478 12.19 -25.48 25.07
C LEU A 478 12.57 -26.52 24.01
N PRO A 479 12.31 -27.82 24.24
CA PRO A 479 12.51 -28.83 23.22
C PRO A 479 11.68 -28.54 21.97
N ALA A 480 12.24 -28.66 20.76
CA ALA A 480 11.54 -28.42 19.49
C ALA A 480 10.23 -29.24 19.38
N ARG A 481 10.25 -30.47 19.93
CA ARG A 481 9.08 -31.36 20.03
C ARG A 481 7.89 -30.79 20.81
N CYS A 482 8.02 -29.67 21.52
CA CYS A 482 6.91 -28.95 22.15
C CYS A 482 5.79 -28.60 21.17
N TRP A 483 6.10 -28.48 19.88
CA TRP A 483 5.15 -28.16 18.82
C TRP A 483 4.90 -29.32 17.86
N ASN A 484 5.48 -30.50 18.11
CA ASN A 484 5.17 -31.73 17.39
C ASN A 484 3.91 -32.34 18.03
N GLY A 485 2.75 -32.07 17.43
CA GLY A 485 1.44 -32.57 17.87
C GLY A 485 0.87 -33.62 16.94
#